data_AF-A0A1M7DXJ4-F1
#
_entry.id   AF-A0A1M7DXJ4-F1
#
_cell.length_a   1.000
_cell.length_b   1.000
_cell.length_c   1.000
_cell.angle_alpha   90.00
_cell.angle_beta   90.00
_cell.angle_gamma   90.00
#
_symmetry.space_group_name_H-M   'P 1'
#
loop_
_entity.id
_entity.type
_entity.pdbx_description
1 polymer ?
#
loop_
_entity_poly.entity_id
_entity_poly.type
_entity_poly.pdbx_seq_one_letter_code
_entity_poly.pdbx_strand_id
1 'polypeptide(L)'
;MLTIKGLSTTGDNTAFVDQIEILSGTSGTTVVGAAVFNNSFETSDPLFFTNFGYVPTGAGWSFSGGSGISVEGNSSGFNSPSAPQGTRVAFLQNATQIQQTLNLGAGTYRLRVRTAQRNYPAGTTNTQRLQFLIDGVVLTVGTGNAQSVQPSATTFSSANTYTTNSFTVGASTPFSASSFEPSRNARN
;
A
#
# COMPACT_ATOMS: atom_id res chain seq x y z
N MET A 1 7.01 5.21 6.45
CA MET A 1 6.82 4.90 5.01
C MET A 1 6.11 3.56 4.87
N LEU A 2 4.92 3.53 4.26
CA LEU A 2 4.24 2.29 3.90
C LEU A 2 4.80 1.75 2.58
N THR A 3 5.07 0.45 2.53
CA THR A 3 5.45 -0.28 1.32
C THR A 3 4.58 -1.51 1.16
N ILE A 4 4.06 -1.74 -0.05
CA ILE A 4 3.42 -3.00 -0.44
C ILE A 4 4.25 -3.64 -1.53
N LYS A 5 4.66 -4.90 -1.36
CA LYS A 5 5.48 -5.64 -2.31
C LYS A 5 4.71 -6.79 -2.94
N GLY A 6 4.83 -6.96 -4.26
CA GLY A 6 4.60 -8.23 -4.93
C GLY A 6 5.85 -9.11 -4.78
N LEU A 7 5.68 -10.40 -4.53
CA LEU A 7 6.80 -11.29 -4.18
C LEU A 7 7.19 -12.30 -5.25
N SER A 8 6.34 -12.52 -6.25
CA SER A 8 6.55 -13.60 -7.23
C SER A 8 7.68 -13.22 -8.21
N THR A 9 8.71 -14.05 -8.34
CA THR A 9 9.89 -13.76 -9.19
C THR A 9 9.87 -14.45 -10.55
N THR A 10 8.92 -15.36 -10.79
CA THR A 10 8.81 -16.15 -12.02
C THR A 10 7.39 -16.19 -12.53
N GLY A 11 7.19 -16.12 -13.86
CA GLY A 11 5.87 -16.13 -14.49
C GLY A 11 5.27 -14.73 -14.65
N ASP A 12 3.98 -14.67 -14.96
CA ASP A 12 3.17 -13.45 -14.96
C ASP A 12 2.18 -13.54 -13.81
N ASN A 13 2.52 -12.98 -12.65
CA ASN A 13 1.66 -13.01 -11.47
C ASN A 13 1.27 -11.59 -11.09
N THR A 14 -0.02 -11.31 -11.03
CA THR A 14 -0.52 -9.97 -10.68
C THR A 14 -1.55 -10.07 -9.55
N ALA A 15 -1.39 -9.21 -8.54
CA ALA A 15 -2.43 -8.92 -7.56
C ALA A 15 -2.80 -7.44 -7.64
N PHE A 16 -4.04 -7.16 -7.26
CA PHE A 16 -4.58 -5.81 -7.16
C PHE A 16 -4.74 -5.40 -5.70
N VAL A 17 -4.63 -4.10 -5.45
CA VAL A 17 -4.86 -3.48 -4.15
C VAL A 17 -5.72 -2.23 -4.30
N ASP A 18 -6.61 -2.03 -3.34
CA ASP A 18 -7.52 -0.89 -3.23
C ASP A 18 -7.91 -0.70 -1.74
N GLN A 19 -8.50 0.44 -1.42
CA GLN A 19 -9.04 0.81 -0.13
C GLN A 19 -8.06 0.54 1.01
N ILE A 20 -6.91 1.21 0.94
CA ILE A 20 -5.86 1.13 1.97
C ILE A 20 -6.28 1.98 3.17
N GLU A 21 -6.37 1.38 4.34
CA GLU A 21 -6.85 2.04 5.55
C GLU A 21 -5.89 1.81 6.70
N ILE A 22 -5.72 2.83 7.54
CA ILE A 22 -5.07 2.69 8.83
C ILE A 22 -6.13 2.65 9.91
N LEU A 23 -6.04 1.65 10.80
CA LEU A 23 -6.93 1.49 11.94
C LEU A 23 -6.20 1.89 13.22
N SER A 24 -6.85 2.64 14.11
CA SER A 24 -6.25 3.09 15.37
C SER A 24 -6.31 2.01 16.46
N GLY A 25 -5.19 1.79 17.15
CA GLY A 25 -5.08 0.89 18.31
C GLY A 25 -4.80 -0.58 17.96
N THR A 26 -4.52 -1.37 18.99
CA THR A 26 -4.08 -2.78 18.86
C THR A 26 -5.17 -3.70 18.30
N SER A 27 -6.43 -3.45 18.63
CA SER A 27 -7.60 -4.17 18.09
C SER A 27 -8.32 -3.40 16.99
N GLY A 28 -7.69 -2.33 16.48
CA GLY A 28 -8.36 -1.20 15.84
C GLY A 28 -9.45 -1.57 14.84
N THR A 29 -10.61 -0.92 14.99
CA THR A 29 -11.76 -0.97 14.08
C THR A 29 -12.06 0.40 13.45
N THR A 30 -11.64 1.48 14.11
CA THR A 30 -11.81 2.86 13.66
C THR A 30 -10.75 3.23 12.63
N VAL A 31 -11.19 3.69 11.46
CA VAL A 31 -10.32 4.20 10.40
C VAL A 31 -9.78 5.58 10.78
N VAL A 32 -8.46 5.77 10.68
CA VAL A 32 -7.79 7.06 10.82
C VAL A 32 -7.94 7.80 9.50
N GLY A 33 -8.84 8.79 9.47
CA GLY A 33 -9.10 9.60 8.27
C GLY A 33 -7.84 10.28 7.75
N ALA A 34 -7.68 10.32 6.42
CA ALA A 34 -6.57 10.96 5.72
C ALA A 34 -5.15 10.45 6.09
N ALA A 35 -5.02 9.33 6.82
CA ALA A 35 -3.73 8.71 7.10
C ALA A 35 -3.02 8.21 5.83
N VAL A 36 -3.82 7.81 4.83
CA VAL A 36 -3.38 7.37 3.50
C VAL A 36 -3.99 8.33 2.49
N PHE A 37 -3.14 9.03 1.75
CA PHE A 37 -3.57 9.86 0.64
C PHE A 37 -3.99 8.98 -0.53
N ASN A 38 -5.12 9.32 -1.18
CA ASN A 38 -5.65 8.60 -2.34
C ASN A 38 -5.58 7.07 -2.19
N ASN A 39 -6.26 6.58 -1.15
CA ASN A 39 -6.20 5.18 -0.76
C ASN A 39 -6.94 4.21 -1.70
N SER A 40 -7.59 4.74 -2.74
CA SER A 40 -8.23 4.00 -3.84
C SER A 40 -7.56 4.25 -5.20
N PHE A 41 -6.38 4.86 -5.25
CA PHE A 41 -5.57 4.98 -6.47
C PHE A 41 -6.22 5.73 -7.64
N GLU A 42 -7.20 6.59 -7.35
CA GLU A 42 -7.83 7.40 -8.37
C GLU A 42 -6.83 8.40 -8.95
N THR A 43 -6.83 8.53 -10.27
CA THR A 43 -5.95 9.48 -10.95
C THR A 43 -6.61 9.99 -12.23
N SER A 44 -6.45 11.28 -12.46
CA SER A 44 -6.76 11.94 -13.73
C SER A 44 -5.62 11.86 -14.73
N ASP A 45 -4.42 11.47 -14.28
CA ASP A 45 -3.25 11.39 -15.14
C ASP A 45 -3.45 10.31 -16.20
N PRO A 46 -3.08 10.56 -17.47
CA PRO A 46 -3.22 9.58 -18.53
C PRO A 46 -2.44 8.30 -18.21
N LEU A 47 -3.12 7.16 -18.36
CA LEU A 47 -2.48 5.86 -18.31
C LEU A 47 -1.98 5.51 -19.72
N PHE A 48 -0.67 5.27 -19.86
CA PHE A 48 0.00 5.14 -21.17
C PHE A 48 -0.58 4.04 -22.08
N PHE A 49 -1.14 2.96 -21.53
CA PHE A 49 -1.77 1.87 -22.30
C PHE A 49 -3.30 1.99 -22.33
N THR A 50 -3.81 3.23 -22.28
CA THR A 50 -5.23 3.64 -22.27
C THR A 50 -5.99 3.20 -21.02
N ASN A 51 -5.87 1.94 -20.62
CA ASN A 51 -6.61 1.34 -19.50
C ASN A 51 -5.70 0.85 -18.37
N PHE A 52 -4.38 0.98 -18.50
CA PHE A 52 -3.42 0.78 -17.42
C PHE A 52 -2.11 1.52 -17.70
N GLY A 53 -1.33 1.78 -16.67
CA GLY A 53 -0.02 2.40 -16.77
C GLY A 53 0.93 1.78 -15.76
N TYR A 54 2.09 1.33 -16.22
CA TYR A 54 3.20 0.98 -15.35
C TYR A 54 3.90 2.25 -14.86
N VAL A 55 4.33 2.22 -13.60
CA VAL A 55 5.06 3.32 -12.95
C VAL A 55 4.45 4.70 -13.27
N PRO A 56 3.13 4.89 -13.08
CA PRO A 56 2.51 6.17 -13.40
C PRO A 56 3.07 7.23 -12.46
N THR A 57 3.16 8.46 -12.96
CA THR A 57 3.29 9.64 -12.11
C THR A 57 1.91 9.97 -11.52
N GLY A 58 1.89 10.69 -10.40
CA GLY A 58 0.64 11.12 -9.76
C GLY A 58 0.08 10.12 -8.74
N ALA A 59 -1.21 10.27 -8.42
CA ALA A 59 -1.93 9.50 -7.39
C ALA A 59 -1.39 9.59 -5.94
N GLY A 60 -0.27 10.27 -5.69
CA GLY A 60 0.38 10.34 -4.37
C GLY A 60 1.03 9.03 -3.93
N TRP A 61 1.32 8.14 -4.88
CA TRP A 61 2.01 6.87 -4.66
C TRP A 61 3.27 6.80 -5.53
N SER A 62 4.33 6.20 -4.99
CA SER A 62 5.51 5.82 -5.77
C SER A 62 5.38 4.37 -6.21
N PHE A 63 5.59 4.13 -7.49
CA PHE A 63 5.53 2.81 -8.13
C PHE A 63 6.92 2.40 -8.63
N SER A 64 7.19 1.11 -8.77
CA SER A 64 8.47 0.62 -9.28
C SER A 64 8.34 -0.72 -10.03
N GLY A 65 9.14 -0.90 -11.08
CA GLY A 65 9.11 -2.09 -11.91
C GLY A 65 7.74 -2.29 -12.58
N GLY A 66 7.25 -3.54 -12.59
CA GLY A 66 5.93 -3.91 -13.12
C GLY A 66 4.72 -3.54 -12.24
N SER A 67 4.82 -2.59 -11.31
CA SER A 67 3.64 -2.09 -10.57
C SER A 67 3.03 -0.88 -11.27
N GLY A 68 1.74 -0.64 -11.07
CA GLY A 68 1.08 0.51 -11.69
C GLY A 68 -0.39 0.67 -11.29
N ILE A 69 -1.12 1.45 -12.09
CA ILE A 69 -2.55 1.70 -11.94
C ILE A 69 -3.28 1.14 -13.15
N SER A 70 -4.41 0.47 -12.92
CA SER A 70 -5.31 -0.02 -13.96
C SER A 70 -6.70 0.57 -13.77
N VAL A 71 -7.40 0.78 -14.88
CA VAL A 71 -8.86 0.92 -14.90
C VAL A 71 -9.46 -0.42 -14.47
N GLU A 72 -10.57 -0.37 -13.73
CA GLU A 72 -11.34 -1.56 -13.40
C GLU A 72 -11.93 -2.25 -14.65
N GLY A 73 -12.25 -3.54 -14.51
CA GLY A 73 -12.97 -4.29 -15.53
C GLY A 73 -12.10 -4.94 -16.61
N ASN A 74 -12.78 -5.64 -17.51
CA ASN A 74 -12.19 -6.51 -18.53
C ASN A 74 -11.50 -5.77 -19.69
N SER A 75 -11.72 -4.46 -19.82
CA SER A 75 -11.07 -3.62 -20.82
C SER A 75 -9.63 -3.30 -20.45
N SER A 76 -9.24 -3.52 -19.20
CA SER A 76 -7.84 -3.43 -18.80
C SER A 76 -7.04 -4.61 -19.37
N GLY A 77 -5.78 -4.36 -19.75
CA GLY A 77 -4.85 -5.43 -20.15
C GLY A 77 -4.62 -6.48 -19.05
N PHE A 78 -5.02 -6.17 -17.81
CA PHE A 78 -4.92 -7.05 -16.66
C PHE A 78 -6.22 -7.78 -16.27
N ASN A 79 -7.35 -7.51 -16.93
CA ASN A 79 -8.67 -8.03 -16.52
C ASN A 79 -8.95 -7.74 -15.03
N SER A 80 -8.73 -6.48 -14.65
CA SER A 80 -8.83 -5.97 -13.29
C SER A 80 -10.25 -6.18 -12.72
N PRO A 81 -10.36 -6.51 -11.42
CA PRO A 81 -11.66 -6.55 -10.74
C PRO A 81 -12.33 -5.17 -10.74
N SER A 82 -13.64 -5.16 -10.49
CA SER A 82 -14.36 -3.92 -10.14
C SER A 82 -13.75 -3.30 -8.88
N ALA A 83 -13.44 -2.01 -8.94
CA ALA A 83 -12.85 -1.26 -7.85
C ALA A 83 -13.86 -1.13 -6.70
N PRO A 84 -13.46 -1.39 -5.44
CA PRO A 84 -14.30 -1.11 -4.27
C PRO A 84 -14.66 0.36 -4.12
N GLN A 85 -13.82 1.26 -4.63
CA GLN A 85 -14.00 2.69 -4.61
C GLN A 85 -13.50 3.28 -5.93
N GLY A 86 -14.33 4.12 -6.56
CA GLY A 86 -13.96 4.76 -7.82
C GLY A 86 -13.90 3.79 -8.99
N THR A 87 -12.89 3.94 -9.85
CA THR A 87 -12.76 3.21 -11.12
C THR A 87 -11.32 2.79 -11.43
N ARG A 88 -10.42 2.91 -10.45
CA ARG A 88 -9.00 2.59 -10.58
C ARG A 88 -8.59 1.63 -9.48
N VAL A 89 -7.58 0.81 -9.78
CA VAL A 89 -6.94 -0.09 -8.83
C VAL A 89 -5.44 -0.02 -9.03
N ALA A 90 -4.65 -0.20 -7.96
CA ALA A 90 -3.23 -0.47 -8.14
C ALA A 90 -3.01 -1.96 -8.41
N PHE A 91 -2.00 -2.27 -9.23
CA PHE A 91 -1.57 -3.63 -9.51
C PHE A 91 -0.07 -3.80 -9.19
N LEU A 92 0.29 -5.00 -8.74
CA LEU A 92 1.68 -5.41 -8.50
C LEU A 92 1.95 -6.69 -9.31
N GLN A 93 2.63 -6.55 -10.44
CA GLN A 93 3.02 -7.66 -11.29
C GLN A 93 4.44 -8.14 -10.93
N ASN A 94 4.57 -9.41 -10.57
CA ASN A 94 5.84 -10.03 -10.16
C ASN A 94 6.51 -9.32 -8.97
N ALA A 95 7.84 -9.30 -8.90
CA ALA A 95 8.61 -8.73 -7.81
C ALA A 95 8.71 -7.20 -7.94
N THR A 96 7.73 -6.50 -7.37
CA THR A 96 7.56 -5.04 -7.51
C THR A 96 7.11 -4.42 -6.20
N GLN A 97 7.08 -3.10 -6.12
CA GLN A 97 6.55 -2.42 -4.94
C GLN A 97 5.89 -1.08 -5.25
N ILE A 98 4.93 -0.73 -4.38
CA ILE A 98 4.32 0.59 -4.29
C ILE A 98 4.52 1.17 -2.89
N GLN A 99 4.67 2.49 -2.78
CA GLN A 99 5.03 3.16 -1.52
C GLN A 99 4.35 4.51 -1.32
N GLN A 100 4.07 4.85 -0.07
CA GLN A 100 3.60 6.18 0.33
C GLN A 100 3.99 6.49 1.78
N THR A 101 4.37 7.73 2.05
CA THR A 101 4.54 8.23 3.42
C THR A 101 3.16 8.40 4.06
N LEU A 102 2.91 7.70 5.16
CA LEU A 102 1.67 7.83 5.92
C LEU A 102 1.64 9.12 6.72
N ASN A 103 0.48 9.76 6.80
CA ASN A 103 0.25 10.92 7.65
C ASN A 103 -0.26 10.46 9.03
N LEU A 104 0.66 10.07 9.91
CA LEU A 104 0.35 9.55 11.24
C LEU A 104 1.14 10.29 12.31
N GLY A 105 0.46 10.61 13.42
CA GLY A 105 1.11 11.00 14.66
C GLY A 105 1.67 9.79 15.40
N ALA A 106 2.27 10.04 16.56
CA ALA A 106 2.69 8.97 17.46
C ALA A 106 1.49 8.14 17.90
N GLY A 107 1.63 6.82 17.90
CA GLY A 107 0.54 5.92 18.28
C GLY A 107 0.74 4.48 17.85
N THR A 108 -0.28 3.67 18.12
CA THR A 108 -0.36 2.27 17.72
C THR A 108 -1.44 2.11 16.66
N TYR A 109 -1.13 1.42 15.58
CA TYR A 109 -1.97 1.34 14.40
C TYR A 109 -1.96 -0.06 13.78
N ARG A 110 -2.94 -0.35 12.93
CA ARG A 110 -2.94 -1.53 12.04
C ARG A 110 -3.18 -1.06 10.61
N LEU A 111 -2.67 -1.82 9.64
CA LEU A 111 -2.97 -1.62 8.23
C LEU A 111 -4.09 -2.58 7.80
N ARG A 112 -5.10 -2.07 7.09
CA ARG A 112 -6.12 -2.86 6.40
C ARG A 112 -6.06 -2.59 4.91
N VAL A 113 -6.05 -3.65 4.10
CA VAL A 113 -5.94 -3.55 2.63
C VAL A 113 -6.92 -4.51 1.99
N ARG A 114 -7.68 -4.04 0.99
CA ARG A 114 -8.45 -4.92 0.12
C ARG A 114 -7.60 -5.35 -1.06
N THR A 115 -7.68 -6.63 -1.40
CA THR A 115 -6.84 -7.22 -2.44
C THR A 115 -7.63 -8.13 -3.37
N ALA A 116 -7.05 -8.51 -4.50
CA ALA A 116 -7.58 -9.54 -5.39
C ALA A 116 -6.46 -10.16 -6.25
N GLN A 117 -6.63 -11.39 -6.72
CA GLN A 117 -5.80 -11.96 -7.79
C GLN A 117 -6.26 -11.45 -9.15
N ARG A 118 -5.35 -11.50 -10.13
CA ARG A 118 -5.73 -11.39 -11.53
C ARG A 118 -6.57 -12.57 -12.00
N ASN A 119 -7.63 -12.24 -12.73
CA ASN A 119 -8.48 -13.22 -13.41
C ASN A 119 -7.86 -13.60 -14.76
N TYR A 120 -7.05 -14.67 -14.75
CA TYR A 120 -6.43 -15.20 -15.96
C TYR A 120 -7.43 -16.03 -16.78
N PRO A 121 -7.20 -16.19 -18.09
CA PRO A 121 -7.98 -17.11 -18.92
C PRO A 121 -8.00 -18.53 -18.34
N ALA A 122 -9.08 -19.27 -18.63
CA ALA A 122 -9.23 -20.65 -18.20
C ALA A 122 -8.00 -21.50 -18.56
N GLY A 123 -7.54 -22.32 -17.61
CA GLY A 123 -6.33 -23.14 -17.76
C GLY A 123 -5.02 -22.47 -17.34
N THR A 124 -5.04 -21.17 -16.97
CA THR A 124 -3.86 -20.49 -16.40
C THR A 124 -4.07 -20.26 -14.91
N THR A 125 -3.12 -20.72 -14.09
CA THR A 125 -3.14 -20.55 -12.64
C THR A 125 -1.87 -19.85 -12.16
N ASN A 126 -1.89 -18.52 -12.18
CA ASN A 126 -0.81 -17.69 -11.65
C ASN A 126 -1.32 -16.97 -10.40
N THR A 127 -0.48 -16.87 -9.37
CA THR A 127 -0.86 -16.26 -8.10
C THR A 127 0.23 -15.31 -7.64
N GLN A 128 -0.20 -14.13 -7.18
CA GLN A 128 0.69 -13.16 -6.58
C GLN A 128 0.55 -13.18 -5.07
N ARG A 129 1.68 -13.16 -4.37
CA ARG A 129 1.74 -12.90 -2.94
C ARG A 129 2.12 -11.45 -2.67
N LEU A 130 1.53 -10.88 -1.64
CA LEU A 130 1.77 -9.52 -1.19
C LEU A 130 2.43 -9.49 0.19
N GLN A 131 3.34 -8.57 0.41
CA GLN A 131 3.93 -8.27 1.72
C GLN A 131 3.76 -6.78 2.05
N PHE A 132 3.49 -6.49 3.31
CA PHE A 132 3.27 -5.12 3.80
C PHE A 132 4.39 -4.73 4.75
N LEU A 133 4.90 -3.51 4.62
CA LEU A 133 5.99 -3.02 5.44
C LEU A 133 5.71 -1.59 5.90
N ILE A 134 6.20 -1.25 7.10
CA ILE A 134 6.30 0.12 7.62
C ILE A 134 7.77 0.40 7.92
N ASP A 135 8.32 1.43 7.27
CA ASP A 135 9.72 1.85 7.44
C ASP A 135 10.72 0.70 7.22
N GLY A 136 10.43 -0.15 6.23
CA GLY A 136 11.23 -1.32 5.89
C GLY A 136 11.00 -2.55 6.79
N VAL A 137 10.21 -2.43 7.86
CA VAL A 137 9.87 -3.53 8.76
C VAL A 137 8.64 -4.27 8.25
N VAL A 138 8.76 -5.58 8.04
CA VAL A 138 7.66 -6.45 7.60
C VAL A 138 6.60 -6.58 8.68
N LEU A 139 5.35 -6.33 8.31
CA LEU A 139 4.19 -6.54 9.17
C LEU A 139 3.69 -7.98 9.06
N THR A 140 3.33 -8.58 10.19
CA THR A 140 2.59 -9.84 10.21
C THR A 140 1.10 -9.60 9.97
N VAL A 141 0.40 -10.60 9.44
CA VAL A 141 -1.03 -10.54 9.10
C VAL A 141 -1.79 -11.65 9.83
N GLY A 142 -2.92 -11.27 10.42
CA GLY A 142 -3.79 -12.19 11.15
C GLY A 142 -3.12 -12.86 12.36
N THR A 143 -3.71 -13.96 12.81
CA THR A 143 -3.29 -14.67 14.04
C THR A 143 -2.10 -15.61 13.84
N GLY A 144 -1.78 -15.97 12.59
CA GLY A 144 -0.75 -16.97 12.24
C GLY A 144 0.67 -16.43 12.02
N ASN A 145 0.95 -15.16 12.38
CA ASN A 145 2.23 -14.49 12.12
C ASN A 145 2.67 -14.52 10.64
N ALA A 146 1.73 -14.60 9.70
CA ALA A 146 2.04 -14.65 8.27
C ALA A 146 2.68 -13.33 7.82
N GLN A 147 3.84 -13.38 7.18
CA GLN A 147 4.57 -12.21 6.69
C GLN A 147 4.26 -11.86 5.23
N SER A 148 3.33 -12.60 4.61
CA SER A 148 2.78 -12.32 3.29
C SER A 148 1.42 -12.97 3.14
N VAL A 149 0.61 -12.45 2.23
CA VAL A 149 -0.74 -12.91 1.94
C VAL A 149 -0.86 -13.25 0.47
N GLN A 150 -1.66 -14.26 0.15
CA GLN A 150 -2.09 -14.54 -1.22
C GLN A 150 -3.59 -14.28 -1.27
N PRO A 151 -4.06 -13.25 -1.98
CA PRO A 151 -5.48 -13.09 -2.25
C PRO A 151 -6.04 -14.41 -2.79
N SER A 152 -7.17 -14.86 -2.25
CA SER A 152 -7.77 -16.17 -2.59
C SER A 152 -8.81 -16.08 -3.71
N ALA A 153 -9.26 -14.87 -4.03
CA ALA A 153 -10.26 -14.63 -5.08
C ALA A 153 -9.81 -13.53 -6.06
N THR A 154 -10.47 -13.52 -7.23
CA THR A 154 -10.26 -12.54 -8.29
C THR A 154 -11.12 -11.27 -8.13
N THR A 155 -11.85 -11.15 -7.03
CA THR A 155 -12.67 -9.99 -6.68
C THR A 155 -12.27 -9.43 -5.33
N PHE A 156 -12.52 -8.14 -5.11
CA PHE A 156 -12.40 -7.56 -3.78
C PHE A 156 -13.59 -7.99 -2.93
N SER A 157 -13.30 -8.76 -1.89
CA SER A 157 -14.29 -9.30 -0.96
C SER A 157 -13.77 -9.19 0.47
N SER A 158 -14.65 -9.43 1.45
CA SER A 158 -14.24 -9.51 2.86
C SER A 158 -13.17 -10.58 3.09
N ALA A 159 -13.22 -11.70 2.35
CA ALA A 159 -12.21 -12.77 2.41
C ALA A 159 -10.83 -12.33 1.89
N ASN A 160 -10.77 -11.38 0.97
CA ASN A 160 -9.52 -10.79 0.47
C ASN A 160 -9.18 -9.44 1.14
N THR A 161 -9.76 -9.16 2.31
CA THR A 161 -9.41 -7.99 3.12
C THR A 161 -8.46 -8.42 4.22
N TYR A 162 -7.21 -7.97 4.14
CA TYR A 162 -6.17 -8.33 5.08
C TYR A 162 -5.93 -7.22 6.09
N THR A 163 -5.85 -7.57 7.37
CA THR A 163 -5.47 -6.63 8.44
C THR A 163 -4.22 -7.13 9.16
N THR A 164 -3.20 -6.29 9.24
CA THR A 164 -1.92 -6.60 9.87
C THR A 164 -2.05 -6.69 11.39
N ASN A 165 -1.03 -7.20 12.08
CA ASN A 165 -0.87 -6.91 13.51
C ASN A 165 -0.53 -5.43 13.71
N SER A 166 -0.56 -5.00 14.97
CA SER A 166 -0.27 -3.61 15.31
C SER A 166 1.20 -3.25 15.08
N PHE A 167 1.43 -2.05 14.58
CA PHE A 167 2.74 -1.38 14.54
C PHE A 167 2.66 -0.06 15.30
N THR A 168 3.82 0.46 15.72
CA THR A 168 3.91 1.73 16.43
C THR A 168 4.59 2.78 15.57
N VAL A 169 4.12 4.02 15.68
CA VAL A 169 4.79 5.21 15.19
C VAL A 169 5.30 5.96 16.41
N GLY A 170 6.61 6.20 16.49
CA GLY A 170 7.22 6.97 17.57
C GLY A 170 6.90 8.46 17.45
N ALA A 171 6.99 9.19 18.55
CA ALA A 171 6.99 10.65 18.49
C ALA A 171 8.26 11.10 17.75
N SER A 172 8.13 12.05 16.81
CA SER A 172 9.29 12.81 16.37
C SER A 172 9.80 13.58 17.58
N THR A 173 11.02 13.31 18.03
CA THR A 173 11.63 14.17 19.03
C THR A 173 11.84 15.54 18.39
N PRO A 174 11.25 16.63 18.89
CA PRO A 174 11.65 17.96 18.43
C PRO A 174 13.15 18.11 18.68
N PHE A 175 13.88 18.61 17.68
CA PHE A 175 15.28 19.01 17.85
C PHE A 175 15.37 19.87 19.11
N SER A 176 16.08 19.37 20.13
CA SER A 176 16.45 20.23 21.25
C SER A 176 17.48 21.20 20.67
N ALA A 177 17.06 22.43 20.38
CA ALA A 177 17.99 23.51 20.13
C ALA A 177 18.76 23.70 21.42
N SER A 178 19.93 23.06 21.53
CA SER A 178 20.88 23.34 22.60
C SER A 178 21.13 24.84 22.58
N SER A 179 20.76 25.50 23.68
CA SER A 179 20.93 26.93 23.93
C SER A 179 22.29 27.41 23.45
N PHE A 180 22.31 28.15 22.34
CA PHE A 180 23.39 29.09 22.07
C PHE A 180 23.24 30.20 23.11
N GLU A 181 23.91 30.08 24.26
CA GLU A 181 24.22 31.27 25.05
C GLU A 181 25.29 32.06 24.30
N PRO A 182 25.04 33.32 23.91
CA PRO A 182 26.12 34.18 23.48
C PRO A 182 26.97 34.49 24.70
N SER A 183 28.25 34.08 24.66
CA SER A 183 29.23 34.45 25.67
C SER A 183 29.23 35.98 25.85
N ARG A 184 28.80 36.47 27.00
CA ARG A 184 29.02 37.85 27.39
C ARG A 184 30.52 38.04 27.58
N ASN A 185 31.20 38.60 26.59
CA ASN A 185 32.53 39.16 26.80
C ASN A 185 32.38 40.38 27.71
N ALA A 186 32.78 40.20 28.96
CA ALA A 186 33.06 41.29 29.88
C ALA A 186 34.25 42.11 29.36
N ARG A 187 34.14 43.41 29.60
CA ARG A 187 35.08 44.48 29.23
C ARG A 187 36.48 44.23 29.80
N ASN A 188 37.49 44.74 29.11
CA ASN A 188 38.52 45.62 29.69
C ASN A 188 38.67 46.84 28.78
#